data_AF-A0A7C7QM47-F1
#
_entry.id   AF-A0A7C7QM47-F1
#
_cell.length_a   1.000
_cell.length_b   1.000
_cell.length_c   1.000
_cell.angle_alpha   90.00
_cell.angle_beta   90.00
_cell.angle_gamma   90.00
#
_symmetry.space_group_name_H-M   'P 1'
#
loop_
_entity.id
_entity.type
_entity.pdbx_description
1 polymer ?
#
loop_
_entity_poly.entity_id
_entity_poly.type
_entity_poly.pdbx_seq_one_letter_code
_entity_poly.pdbx_strand_id
1 'polypeptide(L)'
;MTVGEQTQVLVPKFREDCLVSKGIEVRDLLKVRKETILYVQPCASERGKLMADIELQQAKERFIDPTALCWLLETHRRRFAELKCSPNLGVAKLKWRGREISIFKNGKLKIQRALNREEILRLANSVSRLVWGAALCEVCGQPVLRCASGDCERCASAEKIIMRFGEIPNAELLRKGYLNLEKAQKLSGDEFEKSLRTAEFLALHFTMESPNKEDAVLGLILLGKAKKLGTRKS
;
A
#
# COMPACT_ATOMS: atom_id res chain seq x y z
N MET A 1 -22.80 -25.52 5.57
CA MET A 1 -22.83 -24.51 4.50
C MET A 1 -21.41 -24.37 3.96
N THR A 2 -21.17 -24.91 2.77
CA THR A 2 -19.87 -24.84 2.09
C THR A 2 -19.52 -23.38 1.81
N VAL A 3 -18.38 -22.94 2.34
CA VAL A 3 -17.76 -21.65 1.97
C VAL A 3 -17.41 -21.81 0.49
N GLY A 4 -18.28 -21.30 -0.40
CA GLY A 4 -18.01 -21.32 -1.82
C GLY A 4 -16.66 -20.68 -2.07
N GLU A 5 -15.78 -21.37 -2.81
CA GLU A 5 -14.52 -20.80 -3.23
C GLU A 5 -14.83 -19.56 -4.06
N GLN A 6 -14.75 -18.38 -3.45
CA GLN A 6 -14.76 -17.14 -4.22
C GLN A 6 -13.52 -17.17 -5.09
N THR A 7 -13.72 -17.49 -6.36
CA THR A 7 -12.71 -17.50 -7.41
C THR A 7 -12.68 -16.17 -8.17
N GLN A 8 -13.66 -15.30 -7.92
CA GLN A 8 -13.78 -14.00 -8.58
C GLN A 8 -14.45 -12.95 -7.69
N VAL A 9 -14.15 -11.68 -7.97
CA VAL A 9 -14.74 -10.53 -7.30
C VAL A 9 -15.11 -9.43 -8.28
N LEU A 10 -16.22 -8.74 -7.99
CA LEU A 10 -16.61 -7.53 -8.69
C LEU A 10 -15.91 -6.32 -8.07
N VAL A 11 -15.16 -5.59 -8.89
CA VAL A 11 -14.50 -4.35 -8.50
C VAL A 11 -15.00 -3.19 -9.38
N PRO A 12 -15.10 -1.97 -8.84
CA PRO A 12 -15.39 -0.80 -9.65
C PRO A 12 -14.33 -0.64 -10.73
N LYS A 13 -14.74 -0.20 -11.92
CA LYS A 13 -13.81 0.30 -12.93
C LYS A 13 -13.34 1.69 -12.51
N PHE A 14 -12.04 1.93 -12.59
CA PHE A 14 -11.44 3.21 -12.24
C PHE A 14 -11.03 3.96 -13.50
N ARG A 15 -11.04 5.30 -13.46
CA ARG A 15 -10.48 6.11 -14.54
C ARG A 15 -9.00 5.82 -14.71
N GLU A 16 -8.53 5.81 -15.95
CA GLU A 16 -7.12 5.54 -16.27
C GLU A 16 -6.17 6.60 -15.71
N ASP A 17 -6.64 7.84 -15.60
CA ASP A 17 -5.85 8.97 -15.10
C ASP A 17 -5.76 9.03 -13.56
N CYS A 18 -6.58 8.26 -12.84
CA CYS A 18 -6.59 8.25 -11.39
C CYS A 18 -5.46 7.39 -10.82
N LEU A 19 -5.04 7.72 -9.59
CA LEU A 19 -3.86 7.09 -9.01
C LEU A 19 -4.10 5.63 -8.61
N VAL A 20 -5.35 5.16 -8.46
CA VAL A 20 -5.68 3.72 -8.30
C VAL A 20 -5.32 2.92 -9.55
N SER A 21 -5.44 3.51 -10.75
CA SER A 21 -5.11 2.83 -12.01
C SER A 21 -3.64 3.03 -12.38
N LYS A 22 -3.11 4.25 -12.20
CA LYS A 22 -1.72 4.58 -12.57
C LYS A 22 -0.67 3.82 -11.74
N GLY A 23 -0.95 3.62 -10.45
CA GLY A 23 0.00 3.04 -9.50
C GLY A 23 1.15 3.97 -9.12
N ILE A 24 1.97 3.49 -8.18
CA ILE A 24 3.26 4.09 -7.82
C ILE A 24 4.27 2.95 -7.79
N GLU A 25 5.11 2.87 -8.81
CA GLU A 25 6.21 1.91 -8.85
C GLU A 25 7.54 2.61 -9.14
N VAL A 26 8.53 2.34 -8.29
CA VAL A 26 9.86 2.93 -8.41
C VAL A 26 10.53 2.53 -9.72
N ARG A 27 10.29 1.29 -10.20
CA ARG A 27 10.80 0.83 -11.49
C ARG A 27 10.27 1.64 -12.66
N ASP A 28 9.00 2.00 -12.64
CA ASP A 28 8.42 2.84 -13.70
C ASP A 28 8.97 4.27 -13.64
N LEU A 29 9.19 4.79 -12.44
CA LEU A 29 9.85 6.09 -12.26
C LEU A 29 11.28 6.10 -12.82
N LEU A 30 12.04 5.01 -12.62
CA LEU A 30 13.39 4.85 -13.15
C LEU A 30 13.43 4.79 -14.68
N LYS A 31 12.42 4.19 -15.33
CA LYS A 31 12.32 4.19 -16.80
C LYS A 31 12.11 5.60 -17.34
N VAL A 32 11.37 6.42 -16.61
CA VAL A 32 11.08 7.82 -16.98
C VAL A 32 12.26 8.73 -16.61
N ARG A 33 13.02 8.41 -15.55
CA ARG A 33 14.10 9.25 -15.00
C ARG A 33 15.26 8.43 -14.47
N LYS A 34 16.45 8.64 -15.03
CA LYS A 34 17.68 7.95 -14.57
C LYS A 34 18.10 8.31 -13.13
N GLU A 35 17.64 9.44 -12.59
CA GLU A 35 18.14 10.04 -11.33
C GLU A 35 17.18 9.89 -10.13
N THR A 36 16.14 9.06 -10.20
CA THR A 36 15.16 8.90 -9.10
C THR A 36 15.75 8.26 -7.83
N ILE A 37 16.93 7.63 -7.91
CA ILE A 37 17.60 7.00 -6.77
C ILE A 37 19.03 7.51 -6.66
N LEU A 38 19.34 8.12 -5.52
CA LEU A 38 20.71 8.47 -5.13
C LEU A 38 21.26 7.37 -4.21
N TYR A 39 22.31 6.68 -4.65
CA TYR A 39 23.01 5.67 -3.84
C TYR A 39 24.19 6.29 -3.10
N VAL A 40 24.30 6.03 -1.80
CA VAL A 40 25.41 6.50 -0.96
C VAL A 40 26.04 5.31 -0.26
N GLN A 41 27.38 5.21 -0.33
CA GLN A 41 28.14 4.24 0.45
C GLN A 41 28.61 4.91 1.76
N PRO A 42 28.22 4.40 2.93
CA PRO A 42 28.59 4.99 4.21
C PRO A 42 30.08 4.77 4.56
N CYS A 43 30.59 5.58 5.49
CA CYS A 43 31.97 5.57 5.97
C CYS A 43 32.37 4.22 6.61
N ALA A 44 33.68 4.02 6.85
CA ALA A 44 34.34 2.74 7.15
C ALA A 44 33.69 1.78 8.18
N SER A 45 32.84 2.27 9.10
CA SER A 45 32.13 1.46 10.11
C SER A 45 30.89 0.71 9.61
N GLU A 46 30.39 1.01 8.40
CA GLU A 46 29.23 0.36 7.75
C GLU A 46 29.64 -0.28 6.40
N ARG A 47 30.89 -0.73 6.31
CA ARG A 47 31.52 -1.25 5.08
C ARG A 47 30.65 -2.33 4.41
N GLY A 48 30.30 -2.10 3.14
CA GLY A 48 29.54 -3.05 2.31
C GLY A 48 28.02 -2.84 2.28
N LYS A 49 27.48 -1.90 3.05
CA LYS A 49 26.06 -1.54 2.97
C LYS A 49 25.83 -0.32 2.08
N LEU A 50 24.65 -0.25 1.48
CA LEU A 50 24.19 0.86 0.65
C LEU A 50 23.07 1.61 1.34
N MET A 51 23.03 2.91 1.10
CA MET A 51 21.90 3.79 1.39
C MET A 51 21.31 4.27 0.07
N ALA A 52 20.00 4.50 0.06
CA ALA A 52 19.29 5.08 -1.07
C ALA A 52 18.31 6.16 -0.62
N ASP A 53 18.38 7.32 -1.27
CA ASP A 53 17.34 8.35 -1.25
C ASP A 53 16.53 8.24 -2.55
N ILE A 54 15.21 8.10 -2.44
CA ILE A 54 14.28 7.81 -3.54
C ILE A 54 13.15 8.83 -3.56
N GLU A 55 12.78 9.34 -4.73
CA GLU A 55 11.64 10.25 -4.91
C GLU A 55 10.48 9.54 -5.62
N LEU A 56 9.34 9.36 -4.94
CA LEU A 56 8.17 8.66 -5.50
C LEU A 56 7.33 9.53 -6.45
N GLN A 57 7.50 10.84 -6.42
CA GLN A 57 6.94 11.78 -7.39
C GLN A 57 7.82 13.04 -7.41
N GLN A 58 7.70 13.87 -8.45
CA GLN A 58 8.23 15.24 -8.42
C GLN A 58 7.87 15.94 -7.11
N ALA A 59 8.83 16.69 -6.57
CA ALA A 59 8.74 17.44 -5.32
C ALA A 59 7.48 18.32 -5.22
N LYS A 60 6.35 17.69 -4.91
CA LYS A 60 5.12 18.34 -4.45
C LYS A 60 5.19 18.40 -2.93
N GLU A 61 4.88 19.56 -2.37
CA GLU A 61 4.93 19.77 -0.92
C GLU A 61 4.04 18.81 -0.13
N ARG A 62 2.98 18.30 -0.77
CA ARG A 62 2.02 17.38 -0.18
C ARG A 62 1.61 16.29 -1.17
N PHE A 63 2.34 15.17 -1.15
CA PHE A 63 2.05 13.99 -1.97
C PHE A 63 1.31 12.90 -1.18
N ILE A 64 1.62 12.76 0.10
CA ILE A 64 1.08 11.72 0.97
C ILE A 64 0.25 12.36 2.07
N ASP A 65 -0.92 11.79 2.32
CA ASP A 65 -1.71 12.09 3.51
C ASP A 65 -1.09 11.42 4.75
N PRO A 66 -0.60 12.20 5.73
CA PRO A 66 0.11 11.63 6.87
C PRO A 66 -0.76 10.75 7.76
N THR A 67 -2.04 11.06 7.89
CA THR A 67 -2.99 10.28 8.70
C THR A 67 -3.25 8.92 8.06
N ALA A 68 -3.51 8.89 6.76
CA ALA A 68 -3.64 7.65 6.00
C ALA A 68 -2.36 6.82 6.04
N LEU A 69 -1.18 7.46 5.93
CA LEU A 69 0.10 6.77 6.02
C LEU A 69 0.28 6.09 7.37
N CYS A 70 0.05 6.79 8.48
CA CYS A 70 0.19 6.20 9.81
C CYS A 70 -0.79 5.05 10.01
N TRP A 71 -2.03 5.18 9.53
CA TRP A 71 -3.00 4.09 9.57
C TRP A 71 -2.50 2.85 8.82
N LEU A 72 -1.99 2.99 7.58
CA LEU A 72 -1.45 1.88 6.80
C LEU A 72 -0.26 1.20 7.52
N LEU A 73 0.63 2.00 8.10
CA LEU A 73 1.78 1.48 8.83
C LEU A 73 1.36 0.72 10.10
N GLU A 74 0.36 1.21 10.83
CA GLU A 74 -0.18 0.52 12.00
C GLU A 74 -0.92 -0.78 11.63
N THR A 75 -1.67 -0.79 10.52
CA THR A 75 -2.28 -2.01 9.97
C THR A 75 -1.23 -3.10 9.72
N HIS A 76 0.01 -2.70 9.36
CA HIS A 76 1.12 -3.62 9.13
C HIS A 76 2.15 -3.71 10.28
N ARG A 77 1.84 -3.12 11.46
CA ARG A 77 2.77 -2.95 12.59
C ARG A 77 3.55 -4.20 12.97
N ARG A 78 2.88 -5.36 12.94
CA ARG A 78 3.45 -6.67 13.32
C ARG A 78 4.60 -7.15 12.41
N ARG A 79 4.82 -6.51 11.27
CA ARG A 79 5.93 -6.82 10.35
C ARG A 79 7.13 -5.91 10.56
N PHE A 80 6.99 -4.87 11.38
CA PHE A 80 8.06 -3.92 11.68
C PHE A 80 8.63 -4.20 13.06
N ALA A 81 9.94 -4.26 13.18
CA ALA A 81 10.60 -4.35 14.48
C ALA A 81 10.36 -3.04 15.26
N GLU A 82 10.43 -1.91 14.56
CA GLU A 82 10.22 -0.58 15.10
C GLU A 82 9.33 0.21 14.14
N LEU A 83 8.41 1.01 14.69
CA LEU A 83 7.59 1.94 13.92
C LEU A 83 7.39 3.22 14.76
N LYS A 84 7.66 4.36 14.15
CA LYS A 84 7.32 5.69 14.64
C LYS A 84 6.68 6.46 13.49
N CYS A 85 5.44 6.90 13.64
CA CYS A 85 4.75 7.71 12.64
C CYS A 85 4.24 8.99 13.27
N SER A 86 4.53 10.14 12.66
CA SER A 86 4.07 11.44 13.12
C SER A 86 3.27 12.12 12.00
N PRO A 87 1.93 12.21 12.14
CA PRO A 87 1.09 12.93 11.18
C PRO A 87 1.49 14.41 11.07
N ASN A 88 1.77 15.05 12.22
CA ASN A 88 2.11 16.48 12.29
C ASN A 88 3.42 16.81 11.58
N LEU A 89 4.46 15.99 11.81
CA LEU A 89 5.75 16.18 11.13
C LEU A 89 5.73 15.66 9.69
N GLY A 90 4.72 14.86 9.32
CA GLY A 90 4.63 14.23 8.00
C GLY A 90 5.79 13.28 7.73
N VAL A 91 6.24 12.55 8.75
CA VAL A 91 7.34 11.59 8.64
C VAL A 91 7.01 10.30 9.37
N ALA A 92 7.37 9.18 8.76
CA ALA A 92 7.38 7.88 9.38
C ALA A 92 8.77 7.27 9.31
N LYS A 93 9.18 6.58 10.38
CA LYS A 93 10.40 5.80 10.48
C LYS A 93 10.04 4.39 10.91
N LEU A 94 10.56 3.40 10.21
CA LEU A 94 10.30 2.00 10.52
C LEU A 94 11.53 1.14 10.28
N LYS A 95 11.59 0.01 10.98
CA LYS A 95 12.61 -1.01 10.77
C LYS A 95 11.97 -2.28 10.23
N TRP A 96 12.23 -2.58 8.95
CA TRP A 96 11.64 -3.70 8.25
C TRP A 96 12.71 -4.62 7.69
N ARG A 97 12.60 -5.92 7.99
CA ARG A 97 13.61 -6.93 7.64
C ARG A 97 15.02 -6.52 8.08
N GLY A 98 15.16 -5.74 9.17
CA GLY A 98 16.45 -5.24 9.68
C GLY A 98 16.98 -3.97 9.01
N ARG A 99 16.22 -3.33 8.11
CA ARG A 99 16.61 -2.14 7.35
C ARG A 99 15.82 -0.95 7.86
N GLU A 100 16.48 0.20 7.94
CA GLU A 100 15.85 1.43 8.38
C GLU A 100 15.24 2.14 7.18
N ILE A 101 13.96 2.46 7.27
CA ILE A 101 13.18 3.08 6.20
C ILE A 101 12.52 4.33 6.76
N SER A 102 12.75 5.47 6.10
CA SER A 102 12.05 6.72 6.39
C SER A 102 11.16 7.10 5.21
N ILE A 103 9.92 7.48 5.50
CA ILE A 103 8.90 7.90 4.53
C ILE A 103 8.48 9.33 4.89
N PHE A 104 8.52 10.24 3.92
CA PHE A 104 8.20 11.65 4.10
C PHE A 104 6.94 12.04 3.33
N LYS A 105 6.15 12.99 3.84
CA LYS A 105 4.88 13.44 3.25
C LYS A 105 4.97 13.96 1.81
N ASN A 106 6.17 14.35 1.37
CA ASN A 106 6.44 14.82 0.02
C ASN A 106 6.78 13.67 -0.97
N GLY A 107 6.72 12.41 -0.54
CA GLY A 107 7.05 11.26 -1.37
C GLY A 107 8.51 10.86 -1.37
N LYS A 108 9.36 11.52 -0.57
CA LYS A 108 10.73 11.06 -0.37
C LYS A 108 10.73 9.78 0.48
N LEU A 109 11.56 8.83 0.09
CA LEU A 109 11.81 7.58 0.78
C LEU A 109 13.31 7.39 0.97
N LYS A 110 13.73 7.05 2.18
CA LYS A 110 15.13 6.74 2.48
C LYS A 110 15.25 5.31 2.96
N ILE A 111 16.11 4.52 2.34
CA ILE A 111 16.45 3.16 2.77
C ILE A 111 17.91 3.18 3.20
N GLN A 112 18.17 2.67 4.39
CA GLN A 112 19.52 2.53 4.92
C GLN A 112 19.83 1.07 5.19
N ARG A 113 21.13 0.74 5.17
CA ARG A 113 21.67 -0.57 5.51
C ARG A 113 21.24 -1.70 4.57
N ALA A 114 21.02 -1.39 3.29
CA ALA A 114 20.75 -2.42 2.28
C ALA A 114 22.07 -3.09 1.83
N LEU A 115 22.00 -4.34 1.40
CA LEU A 115 23.14 -5.14 0.97
C LEU A 115 23.58 -4.80 -0.46
N ASN A 116 22.62 -4.51 -1.34
CA ASN A 116 22.87 -4.22 -2.74
C ASN A 116 21.72 -3.42 -3.37
N ARG A 117 21.89 -3.02 -4.63
CA ARG A 117 20.88 -2.25 -5.38
C ARG A 117 19.59 -3.03 -5.61
N GLU A 118 19.65 -4.34 -5.79
CA GLU A 118 18.47 -5.18 -6.03
C GLU A 118 17.56 -5.22 -4.79
N GLU A 119 18.14 -5.35 -3.60
CA GLU A 119 17.40 -5.28 -2.34
C GLU A 119 16.75 -3.91 -2.15
N ILE A 120 17.46 -2.82 -2.47
CA ILE A 120 16.90 -1.46 -2.43
C ILE A 120 15.66 -1.38 -3.32
N LEU A 121 15.75 -1.83 -4.58
CA LEU A 121 14.62 -1.79 -5.50
C LEU A 121 13.44 -2.64 -5.03
N ARG A 122 13.71 -3.82 -4.45
CA ARG A 122 12.68 -4.70 -3.91
C ARG A 122 11.96 -4.05 -2.73
N LEU A 123 12.71 -3.54 -1.76
CA LEU A 123 12.16 -2.82 -0.60
C LEU A 123 11.40 -1.57 -1.03
N ALA A 124 11.97 -0.78 -1.94
CA ALA A 124 11.37 0.45 -2.42
C ALA A 124 10.04 0.20 -3.13
N ASN A 125 9.95 -0.84 -3.97
CA ASN A 125 8.68 -1.24 -4.61
C ASN A 125 7.63 -1.63 -3.56
N SER A 126 7.96 -2.52 -2.62
CA SER A 126 7.00 -2.93 -1.58
C SER A 126 6.54 -1.76 -0.70
N VAL A 127 7.46 -0.86 -0.31
CA VAL A 127 7.09 0.32 0.47
C VAL A 127 6.31 1.32 -0.38
N SER A 128 6.64 1.50 -1.66
CA SER A 128 5.87 2.37 -2.56
C SER A 128 4.42 1.91 -2.70
N ARG A 129 4.19 0.59 -2.77
CA ARG A 129 2.84 0.00 -2.79
C ARG A 129 2.11 0.11 -1.45
N LEU A 130 2.81 0.08 -0.31
CA LEU A 130 2.22 0.44 0.97
C LEU A 130 1.79 1.90 0.97
N VAL A 131 2.71 2.80 0.62
CA VAL A 131 2.48 4.26 0.60
C VAL A 131 1.40 4.64 -0.39
N TRP A 132 1.18 3.82 -1.42
CA TRP A 132 0.19 4.06 -2.46
C TRP A 132 -1.20 4.37 -1.93
N GLY A 133 -1.67 3.64 -0.91
CA GLY A 133 -2.98 3.93 -0.30
C GLY A 133 -3.08 5.32 0.35
N ALA A 134 -1.96 5.88 0.81
CA ALA A 134 -1.91 7.20 1.44
C ALA A 134 -1.56 8.33 0.47
N ALA A 135 -1.10 8.01 -0.75
CA ALA A 135 -0.82 9.01 -1.76
C ALA A 135 -2.10 9.78 -2.14
N LEU A 136 -1.97 11.06 -2.43
CA LEU A 136 -3.07 11.92 -2.83
C LEU A 136 -3.31 11.79 -4.33
N CYS A 137 -4.54 11.42 -4.72
CA CYS A 137 -4.91 11.32 -6.11
C CYS A 137 -5.07 12.73 -6.72
N GLU A 138 -4.41 13.00 -7.84
CA GLU A 138 -4.46 14.31 -8.52
C GLU A 138 -5.86 14.65 -9.06
N VAL A 139 -6.68 13.64 -9.36
CA VAL A 139 -8.03 13.81 -9.90
C VAL A 139 -9.02 14.33 -8.83
N CYS A 140 -8.91 13.84 -7.59
CA CYS A 140 -9.90 14.12 -6.54
C CYS A 140 -9.33 14.76 -5.27
N GLY A 141 -8.00 14.85 -5.14
CA GLY A 141 -7.30 15.39 -3.97
C GLY A 141 -7.41 14.53 -2.71
N GLN A 142 -7.98 13.33 -2.80
CA GLN A 142 -8.17 12.42 -1.66
C GLN A 142 -7.11 11.32 -1.66
N PRO A 143 -6.83 10.70 -0.49
CA PRO A 143 -5.99 9.51 -0.42
C PRO A 143 -6.53 8.41 -1.35
N VAL A 144 -5.64 7.72 -2.04
CA VAL A 144 -5.99 6.62 -2.96
C VAL A 144 -6.86 5.58 -2.27
N LEU A 145 -6.67 5.33 -0.98
CA LEU A 145 -7.47 4.39 -0.23
C LEU A 145 -8.98 4.71 -0.23
N ARG A 146 -9.34 6.00 -0.25
CA ARG A 146 -10.73 6.46 -0.42
C ARG A 146 -11.22 6.25 -1.84
N CYS A 147 -10.34 6.40 -2.84
CA CYS A 147 -10.69 6.09 -4.22
C CYS A 147 -10.96 4.59 -4.37
N ALA A 148 -10.06 3.76 -3.84
CA ALA A 148 -10.09 2.30 -3.94
C ALA A 148 -11.31 1.67 -3.23
N SER A 149 -11.94 2.35 -2.27
CA SER A 149 -13.21 1.90 -1.67
C SER A 149 -14.39 1.92 -2.65
N GLY A 150 -14.26 2.65 -3.77
CA GLY A 150 -15.32 2.87 -4.74
C GLY A 150 -16.23 4.07 -4.43
N ASP A 151 -15.97 4.84 -3.37
CA ASP A 151 -16.82 5.99 -2.97
C ASP A 151 -16.45 7.30 -3.66
N CYS A 152 -15.39 7.32 -4.46
CA CYS A 152 -14.95 8.52 -5.14
C CYS A 152 -15.64 8.62 -6.51
N GLU A 153 -16.70 9.41 -6.61
CA GLU A 153 -17.46 9.67 -7.85
C GLU A 153 -16.58 10.23 -8.98
N ARG A 154 -15.45 10.85 -8.65
CA ARG A 154 -14.49 11.36 -9.63
C ARG A 154 -13.55 10.29 -10.18
N CYS A 155 -13.29 9.21 -9.46
CA CYS A 155 -12.30 8.20 -9.82
C CYS A 155 -12.92 6.84 -10.18
N ALA A 156 -13.99 6.44 -9.50
CA ALA A 156 -14.68 5.18 -9.69
C ALA A 156 -15.92 5.37 -10.59
N SER A 157 -16.09 4.48 -11.55
CA SER A 157 -17.30 4.35 -12.37
C SER A 157 -18.32 3.43 -11.71
N ALA A 158 -19.60 3.58 -12.10
CA ALA A 158 -20.65 2.63 -11.76
C ALA A 158 -20.44 1.25 -12.43
N GLU A 159 -19.69 1.21 -13.54
CA GLU A 159 -19.28 -0.04 -14.19
C GLU A 159 -18.45 -0.90 -13.25
N LYS A 160 -18.74 -2.20 -13.21
CA LYS A 160 -17.97 -3.19 -12.46
C LYS A 160 -17.31 -4.16 -13.42
N ILE A 161 -16.07 -4.53 -13.11
CA ILE A 161 -15.31 -5.56 -13.82
C ILE A 161 -15.16 -6.80 -12.94
N ILE A 162 -15.17 -7.97 -13.58
CA ILE A 162 -14.93 -9.25 -12.91
C ILE A 162 -13.42 -9.49 -12.89
N MET A 163 -12.87 -9.72 -11.70
CA MET A 163 -11.47 -10.10 -11.51
C MET A 163 -11.40 -11.53 -10.99
N ARG A 164 -10.62 -12.39 -11.63
CA ARG A 164 -10.44 -13.80 -11.27
C ARG A 164 -9.15 -14.00 -10.48
N PHE A 165 -9.21 -14.78 -9.40
CA PHE A 165 -8.08 -15.01 -8.51
C PHE A 165 -7.08 -16.06 -9.01
N GLY A 166 -7.51 -16.98 -9.89
CA GLY A 166 -6.70 -18.14 -10.30
C GLY A 166 -5.39 -17.81 -11.02
N GLU A 167 -5.26 -16.59 -11.55
CA GLU A 167 -4.10 -16.14 -12.33
C GLU A 167 -3.16 -15.24 -11.52
N ILE A 168 -3.51 -14.93 -10.27
CA ILE A 168 -2.82 -13.89 -9.49
C ILE A 168 -1.87 -14.53 -8.46
N PRO A 169 -0.59 -14.14 -8.46
CA PRO A 169 0.37 -14.59 -7.45
C PRO A 169 -0.09 -14.23 -6.03
N ASN A 170 0.06 -15.17 -5.09
CA ASN A 170 -0.38 -15.00 -3.69
C ASN A 170 -1.89 -14.73 -3.51
N ALA A 171 -2.74 -15.10 -4.47
CA ALA A 171 -4.19 -14.92 -4.41
C ALA A 171 -4.85 -15.46 -3.14
N GLU A 172 -4.24 -16.44 -2.46
CA GLU A 172 -4.72 -16.98 -1.19
C GLU A 172 -4.82 -15.92 -0.09
N LEU A 173 -3.90 -14.94 -0.05
CA LEU A 173 -3.97 -13.81 0.89
C LEU A 173 -5.21 -12.97 0.61
N LEU A 174 -5.45 -12.67 -0.67
CA LEU A 174 -6.58 -11.87 -1.13
C LEU A 174 -7.90 -12.60 -0.83
N ARG A 175 -8.00 -13.89 -1.14
CA ARG A 175 -9.16 -14.75 -0.83
C ARG A 175 -9.48 -14.76 0.66
N LYS A 176 -8.49 -15.02 1.51
CA LYS A 176 -8.66 -14.96 2.97
C LYS A 176 -9.07 -13.57 3.44
N GLY A 177 -8.54 -12.52 2.83
CA GLY A 177 -8.91 -11.14 3.11
C GLY A 177 -10.39 -10.87 2.83
N TYR A 178 -10.88 -11.26 1.65
CA TYR A 178 -12.30 -11.15 1.28
C TYR A 178 -13.21 -11.94 2.22
N LEU A 179 -12.85 -13.19 2.54
CA LEU A 179 -13.62 -14.01 3.48
C LEU A 179 -13.73 -13.35 4.87
N ASN A 180 -12.65 -12.72 5.36
CA ASN A 180 -12.69 -12.01 6.63
C ASN A 180 -13.51 -10.71 6.55
N LEU A 181 -13.49 -10.01 5.42
CA LEU A 181 -14.33 -8.83 5.21
C LEU A 181 -15.82 -9.21 5.21
N GLU A 182 -16.20 -10.29 4.53
CA GLU A 182 -17.58 -10.79 4.53
C GLU A 182 -18.05 -11.24 5.91
N LYS A 183 -17.16 -11.90 6.67
CA LYS A 183 -17.43 -12.22 8.08
C LYS A 183 -17.67 -10.93 8.89
N ALA A 184 -16.79 -9.93 8.77
CA ALA A 184 -16.93 -8.66 9.48
C ALA A 184 -18.25 -7.93 9.14
N GLN A 185 -18.78 -8.05 7.91
CA GLN A 185 -20.08 -7.46 7.58
C GLN A 185 -21.22 -8.04 8.43
N LYS A 186 -21.15 -9.33 8.78
CA LYS A 186 -22.18 -10.07 9.51
C LYS A 186 -22.00 -10.09 11.02
N LEU A 187 -20.79 -9.80 11.51
CA LEU A 187 -20.43 -9.82 12.93
C LEU A 187 -20.60 -8.45 13.61
N SER A 188 -20.53 -8.46 14.94
CA SER A 188 -20.49 -7.28 15.83
C SER A 188 -19.44 -7.48 16.94
N GLY A 189 -19.15 -6.43 17.71
CA GLY A 189 -18.22 -6.47 18.85
C GLY A 189 -16.79 -6.90 18.48
N ASP A 190 -16.16 -7.68 19.37
CA ASP A 190 -14.75 -8.09 19.22
C ASP A 190 -14.51 -8.99 17.98
N GLU A 191 -15.48 -9.82 17.60
CA GLU A 191 -15.37 -10.69 16.44
C GLU A 191 -15.39 -9.91 15.12
N PHE A 192 -16.17 -8.82 15.08
CA PHE A 192 -16.15 -7.86 13.98
C PHE A 192 -14.76 -7.22 13.86
N GLU A 193 -14.24 -6.65 14.94
CA GLU A 193 -12.93 -5.98 14.97
C GLU A 193 -11.81 -6.92 14.55
N LYS A 194 -11.80 -8.15 15.08
CA LYS A 194 -10.80 -9.17 14.74
C LYS A 194 -10.84 -9.55 13.26
N SER A 195 -12.04 -9.76 12.71
CA SER A 195 -12.22 -10.11 11.30
C SER A 195 -11.82 -8.94 10.40
N LEU A 196 -12.21 -7.71 10.76
CA LEU A 196 -11.88 -6.51 10.00
C LEU A 196 -10.37 -6.27 9.96
N ARG A 197 -9.69 -6.27 11.12
CA ARG A 197 -8.22 -6.11 11.19
C ARG A 197 -7.49 -7.20 10.42
N THR A 198 -8.01 -8.42 10.42
CA THR A 198 -7.46 -9.53 9.63
C THR A 198 -7.59 -9.26 8.13
N ALA A 199 -8.76 -8.78 7.67
CA ALA A 199 -8.98 -8.40 6.29
C ALA A 199 -8.05 -7.26 5.86
N GLU A 200 -7.94 -6.20 6.66
CA GLU A 200 -7.06 -5.05 6.41
C GLU A 200 -5.59 -5.48 6.31
N PHE A 201 -5.11 -6.29 7.26
CA PHE A 201 -3.74 -6.78 7.22
C PHE A 201 -3.49 -7.60 5.95
N LEU A 202 -4.36 -8.55 5.61
CA LEU A 202 -4.17 -9.44 4.48
C LEU A 202 -4.21 -8.67 3.15
N ALA A 203 -5.12 -7.71 3.04
CA ALA A 203 -5.24 -6.83 1.89
C ALA A 203 -3.96 -6.02 1.69
N LEU A 204 -3.48 -5.32 2.72
CA LEU A 204 -2.25 -4.54 2.65
C LEU A 204 -1.01 -5.41 2.41
N HIS A 205 -0.94 -6.58 3.06
CA HIS A 205 0.17 -7.51 2.86
C HIS A 205 0.24 -8.01 1.42
N PHE A 206 -0.92 -8.36 0.84
CA PHE A 206 -1.02 -8.72 -0.56
C PHE A 206 -0.57 -7.57 -1.48
N THR A 207 -1.05 -6.34 -1.24
CA THR A 207 -0.64 -5.14 -2.02
C THR A 207 0.88 -4.96 -2.03
N MET A 208 1.55 -5.14 -0.90
CA MET A 208 3.00 -4.94 -0.77
C MET A 208 3.84 -6.02 -1.45
N GLU A 209 3.41 -7.28 -1.39
CA GLU A 209 4.14 -8.44 -1.89
C GLU A 209 3.71 -8.84 -3.32
N SER A 210 2.73 -8.16 -3.90
CA SER A 210 2.33 -8.34 -5.30
C SER A 210 3.51 -8.09 -6.24
N PRO A 211 3.69 -8.85 -7.32
CA PRO A 211 4.85 -8.68 -8.20
C PRO A 211 4.78 -7.40 -9.04
N ASN A 212 3.58 -6.98 -9.41
CA ASN A 212 3.28 -5.82 -10.24
C ASN A 212 2.14 -4.98 -9.62
N LYS A 213 1.87 -3.81 -10.18
CA LYS A 213 0.84 -2.88 -9.69
C LYS A 213 -0.58 -3.31 -10.09
N GLU A 214 -0.71 -3.98 -11.22
CA GLU A 214 -1.97 -4.48 -11.77
C GLU A 214 -2.62 -5.49 -10.81
N ASP A 215 -1.82 -6.34 -10.18
CA ASP A 215 -2.26 -7.25 -9.12
C ASP A 215 -2.46 -6.50 -7.81
N ALA A 216 -1.49 -5.64 -7.44
CA ALA A 216 -1.51 -4.92 -6.16
C ALA A 216 -2.77 -4.05 -5.96
N VAL A 217 -3.35 -3.55 -7.05
CA VAL A 217 -4.59 -2.76 -7.01
C VAL A 217 -5.73 -3.51 -6.31
N LEU A 218 -5.77 -4.84 -6.42
CA LEU A 218 -6.83 -5.66 -5.84
C LEU A 218 -6.76 -5.69 -4.31
N GLY A 219 -5.54 -5.79 -3.77
CA GLY A 219 -5.32 -5.63 -2.34
C GLY A 219 -5.71 -4.23 -1.88
N LEU A 220 -5.39 -3.21 -2.67
CA LEU A 220 -5.74 -1.83 -2.35
C LEU A 220 -7.26 -1.58 -2.35
N ILE A 221 -7.99 -2.15 -3.31
CA ILE A 221 -9.45 -2.11 -3.38
C ILE A 221 -10.06 -2.81 -2.17
N LEU A 222 -9.58 -4.01 -1.84
CA LEU A 222 -10.03 -4.74 -0.65
C LEU A 222 -9.77 -3.92 0.62
N LEU A 223 -8.59 -3.32 0.74
CA LEU A 223 -8.22 -2.47 1.88
C LEU A 223 -9.11 -1.24 1.99
N GLY A 224 -9.45 -0.60 0.86
CA GLY A 224 -10.38 0.53 0.81
C GLY A 224 -11.79 0.15 1.26
N LYS A 225 -12.29 -1.02 0.80
CA LYS A 225 -13.57 -1.57 1.25
C LYS A 225 -13.57 -1.89 2.75
N ALA A 226 -12.48 -2.47 3.26
CA ALA A 226 -12.33 -2.79 4.68
C ALA A 226 -12.34 -1.53 5.54
N LYS A 227 -11.49 -0.54 5.22
CA LYS A 227 -11.44 0.74 5.95
C LYS A 227 -12.81 1.43 6.00
N LYS A 228 -13.52 1.44 4.86
CA LYS A 228 -14.89 1.98 4.77
C LYS A 228 -15.86 1.28 5.72
N LEU A 229 -15.78 -0.06 5.80
CA LEU A 229 -16.62 -0.82 6.72
C LEU A 229 -16.34 -0.46 8.18
N GLY A 230 -15.06 -0.32 8.55
CA GLY A 230 -14.65 0.13 9.88
C GLY A 230 -15.28 1.47 10.24
N THR A 231 -15.17 2.46 9.35
CA THR A 231 -15.74 3.81 9.60
C THR A 231 -17.26 3.88 9.69
N ARG A 232 -17.99 2.85 9.25
CA ARG A 232 -19.47 2.80 9.33
C ARG A 232 -20.00 2.16 10.60
N LYS A 233 -19.19 1.32 11.25
CA LYS A 233 -19.58 0.54 12.44
C LYS A 233 -18.89 1.03 13.72
N SER A 234 -17.90 1.93 13.62
CA SER A 234 -17.35 2.72 14.74
C SER A 234 -18.29 3.87 15.11
#